data_AF-A0A501PRD8-F1
#
_entry.id   AF-A0A501PRD8-F1
#
_cell.length_a   1.000
_cell.length_b   1.000
_cell.length_c   1.000
_cell.angle_alpha   90.00
_cell.angle_beta   90.00
_cell.angle_gamma   90.00
#
_symmetry.space_group_name_H-M   'P 1'
#
loop_
_entity.id
_entity.type
_entity.pdbx_description
1 polymer ?
#
loop_
_entity_poly.entity_id
_entity_poly.type
_entity_poly.pdbx_seq_one_letter_code
_entity_poly.pdbx_strand_id
1 'polypeptide(L)'
;MSETDGQEEPSMEEILASIRRIISEDEEEEKPAEEAAAEPEPEPEPEPEPEPEPEPEEEVLELTELVEEEPEDIELEIDDEFEAEFEPEPEPEPEPEPEPEPVAAAMDIDDVDPAAGGDVLMSEEPSLEAMEQFSQLSALLTTGYEGSGNTLEDLVRELLKPMLRVWLDDNLPPIVERMVAKEIARLARTKKP
;
A
#
# COMPACT_ATOMS: atom_id res chain seq x y z
N MET A 1 -45.39 -17.75 -10.33
CA MET A 1 -44.18 -17.17 -10.92
C MET A 1 -43.42 -16.49 -9.81
N SER A 2 -42.44 -17.19 -9.26
CA SER A 2 -41.20 -16.74 -8.59
C SER A 2 -40.66 -17.95 -7.84
N GLU A 3 -40.10 -18.86 -8.62
CA GLU A 3 -39.24 -19.96 -8.19
C GLU A 3 -37.94 -19.31 -7.71
N THR A 4 -37.55 -19.54 -6.45
CA THR A 4 -36.20 -19.20 -5.96
C THR A 4 -35.60 -20.52 -5.52
N ASP A 5 -35.08 -21.22 -6.51
CA ASP A 5 -34.37 -22.49 -6.41
C ASP A 5 -32.91 -22.20 -5.97
N GLY A 6 -32.44 -22.88 -4.94
CA GLY A 6 -31.03 -23.34 -4.89
C GLY A 6 -29.93 -22.41 -4.37
N GLN A 7 -30.12 -21.74 -3.23
CA GLN A 7 -28.97 -21.45 -2.34
C GLN A 7 -29.11 -22.29 -1.07
N GLU A 8 -28.98 -23.61 -1.23
CA GLU A 8 -28.57 -24.47 -0.12
C GLU A 8 -27.11 -24.12 0.17
N GLU A 9 -26.85 -23.56 1.35
CA GLU A 9 -25.49 -23.46 1.86
C GLU A 9 -24.88 -24.87 1.82
N PRO A 10 -23.71 -25.06 1.19
CA PRO A 10 -23.17 -26.39 1.00
C PRO A 10 -23.02 -27.08 2.35
N SER A 11 -23.54 -28.31 2.44
CA SER A 11 -23.51 -29.05 3.69
C SER A 11 -22.05 -29.35 4.08
N MET A 12 -21.77 -29.42 5.39
CA MET A 12 -20.43 -29.69 5.93
C MET A 12 -19.77 -30.93 5.28
N GLU A 13 -20.56 -31.93 4.91
CA GLU A 13 -20.08 -33.16 4.28
C GLU A 13 -19.63 -32.93 2.82
N GLU A 14 -20.26 -32.01 2.09
CA GLU A 14 -19.85 -31.61 0.74
C GLU A 14 -18.55 -30.79 0.76
N ILE A 15 -18.42 -29.89 1.74
CA ILE A 15 -17.19 -29.12 1.95
C ILE A 15 -16.02 -30.08 2.23
N LEU A 16 -16.22 -31.05 3.13
CA LEU A 16 -15.19 -32.05 3.46
C LEU A 16 -14.90 -33.01 2.30
N ALA A 17 -15.92 -33.37 1.51
CA ALA A 17 -15.72 -34.17 0.31
C ALA A 17 -14.95 -33.42 -0.79
N SER A 18 -15.19 -32.11 -0.94
CA SER A 18 -14.48 -31.27 -1.93
C SER A 18 -13.01 -31.09 -1.54
N ILE A 19 -12.71 -30.84 -0.27
CA ILE A 19 -11.32 -30.74 0.22
C ILE A 19 -10.61 -32.09 0.04
N ARG A 20 -11.27 -33.20 0.38
CA ARG A 20 -10.69 -34.54 0.22
C ARG A 20 -10.41 -34.88 -1.24
N ARG A 21 -11.27 -34.47 -2.16
CA ARG A 21 -11.05 -34.64 -3.60
C ARG A 21 -9.84 -33.87 -4.09
N ILE A 22 -9.71 -32.59 -3.71
CA ILE A 22 -8.59 -31.73 -4.15
C ILE A 22 -7.26 -32.29 -3.67
N ILE A 23 -7.15 -32.71 -2.40
CA ILE A 23 -5.91 -33.27 -1.85
C ILE A 23 -5.52 -34.59 -2.54
N SER A 24 -6.49 -35.45 -2.85
CA SER A 24 -6.22 -36.71 -3.55
C SER A 24 -5.88 -36.52 -5.03
N GLU A 25 -6.36 -35.45 -5.66
CA GLU A 25 -6.08 -35.12 -7.07
C GLU A 25 -4.71 -34.42 -7.21
N ASP A 26 -4.27 -33.66 -6.21
CA ASP A 26 -2.99 -32.96 -6.17
C ASP A 26 -1.80 -33.89 -5.83
N GLU A 27 -2.01 -34.94 -5.03
CA GLU A 27 -0.96 -35.93 -4.69
C GLU A 27 -0.63 -36.90 -5.85
N GLU A 28 -1.49 -36.98 -6.89
CA GLU A 28 -1.26 -37.85 -8.06
C GLU A 28 -0.43 -37.20 -9.17
N GLU A 29 -0.17 -35.88 -9.14
CA GLU A 29 0.62 -35.19 -10.17
C GLU A 29 2.14 -35.17 -9.91
N GLU A 30 2.62 -35.68 -8.78
CA GLU A 30 4.07 -35.81 -8.52
C GLU A 30 4.58 -37.25 -8.65
N LYS A 31 4.92 -37.65 -9.88
CA LYS A 31 5.90 -38.72 -10.13
C LYS A 31 6.93 -38.34 -11.21
N PRO A 32 8.19 -38.76 -11.04
CA PRO A 32 9.34 -38.17 -11.72
C PRO A 32 9.48 -38.68 -13.15
N ALA A 33 9.67 -37.76 -14.09
CA ALA A 33 10.16 -38.10 -15.43
C ALA A 33 11.69 -38.07 -15.41
N GLU A 34 12.28 -39.25 -15.19
CA GLU A 34 13.66 -39.55 -15.58
C GLU A 34 13.62 -40.07 -17.03
N GLU A 35 14.13 -39.30 -17.99
CA GLU A 35 14.67 -39.90 -19.21
C GLU A 35 15.81 -39.04 -19.79
N ALA A 36 16.94 -39.71 -19.96
CA ALA A 36 18.23 -39.17 -20.38
C ALA A 36 18.21 -38.66 -21.83
N ALA A 37 18.85 -37.51 -22.06
CA ALA A 37 19.31 -37.08 -23.37
C ALA A 37 20.73 -36.50 -23.27
N ALA A 38 21.67 -37.23 -23.87
CA ALA A 38 23.03 -36.93 -24.31
C ALA A 38 23.70 -35.58 -23.92
N GLU A 39 24.92 -35.69 -23.39
CA GLU A 39 25.94 -34.62 -23.30
C GLU A 39 26.13 -33.86 -24.63
N PRO A 40 26.19 -32.52 -24.58
CA PRO A 40 27.04 -31.73 -25.46
C PRO A 40 28.35 -31.32 -24.73
N GLU A 41 29.44 -31.32 -25.50
CA GLU A 41 30.80 -30.92 -25.09
C GLU A 41 30.85 -29.51 -24.44
N PRO A 42 31.78 -29.24 -23.49
CA PRO A 42 31.90 -27.93 -22.88
C PRO A 42 32.44 -26.90 -23.89
N GLU A 43 31.60 -25.92 -24.25
CA GLU A 43 32.04 -24.67 -24.88
C GLU A 43 32.96 -23.89 -23.89
N PRO A 44 34.02 -23.22 -24.37
CA PRO A 44 34.92 -22.47 -23.50
C PRO A 44 34.19 -21.30 -22.83
N GLU A 45 34.31 -21.20 -21.50
CA GLU A 45 33.81 -20.09 -20.70
C GLU A 45 34.28 -18.74 -21.26
N PRO A 46 33.39 -17.75 -21.48
CA PRO A 46 33.82 -16.40 -21.79
C PRO A 46 34.52 -15.77 -20.58
N GLU A 47 35.64 -15.08 -20.83
CA GLU A 47 36.36 -14.27 -19.82
C GLU A 47 35.40 -13.31 -19.12
N PRO A 48 35.53 -13.10 -17.79
CA PRO A 48 34.66 -12.17 -17.08
C PRO A 48 34.85 -10.74 -17.60
N GLU A 49 33.76 -10.12 -18.05
CA GLU A 49 33.71 -8.69 -18.32
C GLU A 49 34.07 -7.92 -17.04
N PRO A 50 34.85 -6.82 -17.13
CA PRO A 50 35.21 -6.03 -15.96
C PRO A 50 33.96 -5.44 -15.30
N GLU A 51 33.83 -5.64 -13.98
CA GLU A 51 32.79 -5.02 -13.16
C GLU A 51 32.76 -3.50 -13.39
N PRO A 52 31.58 -2.89 -13.58
CA PRO A 52 31.49 -1.43 -13.65
C PRO A 52 31.91 -0.82 -12.30
N GLU A 53 32.83 0.15 -12.35
CA GLU A 53 33.17 0.99 -11.21
C GLU A 53 31.89 1.64 -10.64
N PRO A 54 31.71 1.73 -9.32
CA PRO A 54 30.53 2.39 -8.76
C PRO A 54 30.55 3.88 -9.15
N GLU A 55 29.56 4.29 -9.93
CA GLU A 55 29.22 5.70 -10.08
C GLU A 55 28.86 6.26 -8.69
N PRO A 56 29.30 7.48 -8.32
CA PRO A 56 28.92 8.05 -7.04
C PRO A 56 27.40 8.16 -6.99
N GLU A 57 26.79 7.47 -6.02
CA GLU A 57 25.37 7.58 -5.70
C GLU A 57 25.02 9.08 -5.57
N GLU A 58 24.22 9.60 -6.50
CA GLU A 58 23.65 10.93 -6.37
C GLU A 58 22.77 10.91 -5.11
N GLU A 59 23.32 11.47 -4.03
CA GLU A 59 22.68 11.95 -2.80
C GLU A 59 21.27 11.38 -2.57
N VAL A 60 21.22 10.17 -1.99
CA VAL A 60 20.06 9.75 -1.21
C VAL A 60 19.89 10.76 -0.09
N LEU A 61 18.92 11.66 -0.25
CA LEU A 61 18.60 12.66 0.77
C LEU A 61 18.08 11.94 2.02
N GLU A 62 18.95 11.74 3.00
CA GLU A 62 18.58 11.27 4.33
C GLU A 62 17.78 12.37 5.04
N LEU A 63 16.45 12.26 4.98
CA LEU A 63 15.50 13.20 5.59
C LEU A 63 15.42 13.06 7.14
N THR A 64 16.57 12.83 7.77
CA THR A 64 16.71 12.74 9.23
C THR A 64 17.15 14.06 9.86
N GLU A 65 17.59 15.01 9.03
CA GLU A 65 17.90 16.38 9.46
C GLU A 65 16.62 17.24 9.35
N LEU A 66 16.07 17.62 10.51
CA LEU A 66 14.95 18.55 10.59
C LEU A 66 15.49 19.95 10.32
N VAL A 67 15.29 20.45 9.10
CA VAL A 67 15.54 21.85 8.77
C VAL A 67 14.44 22.67 9.44
N GLU A 68 14.80 23.50 10.42
CA GLU A 68 13.94 24.58 10.90
C GLU A 68 13.93 25.68 9.83
N GLU A 69 13.14 25.47 8.78
CA GLU A 69 12.79 26.57 7.88
C GLU A 69 11.83 27.49 8.66
N GLU A 70 12.29 28.69 9.02
CA GLU A 70 11.35 29.79 9.21
C GLU A 70 10.52 29.87 7.92
N PRO A 71 9.19 30.08 8.00
CA PRO A 71 8.40 30.26 6.80
C PRO A 71 8.92 31.54 6.11
N GLU A 72 9.84 31.39 5.17
CA GLU A 72 10.05 32.38 4.15
C GLU A 72 8.72 32.44 3.42
N ASP A 73 8.00 33.55 3.58
CA ASP A 73 6.80 33.85 2.81
C ASP A 73 7.18 33.71 1.34
N ILE A 74 6.85 32.57 0.74
CA ILE A 74 6.99 32.34 -0.69
C ILE A 74 5.97 33.28 -1.32
N GLU A 75 6.44 34.46 -1.71
CA GLU A 75 5.69 35.44 -2.48
C GLU A 75 5.46 34.81 -3.86
N LEU A 76 4.39 34.03 -3.98
CA LEU A 76 3.88 33.59 -5.27
C LEU A 76 3.48 34.87 -6.01
N GLU A 77 4.29 35.28 -6.99
CA GLU A 77 3.89 36.25 -8.00
C GLU A 77 2.69 35.66 -8.76
N ILE A 78 1.49 35.90 -8.22
CA ILE A 78 0.24 35.71 -8.94
C ILE A 78 0.28 36.77 -10.05
N ASP A 79 0.29 36.32 -11.30
CA ASP A 79 0.17 37.17 -12.48
C ASP A 79 -1.05 38.09 -12.28
N ASP A 80 -0.82 39.41 -12.20
CA ASP A 80 -1.77 40.50 -11.86
C ASP A 80 -2.95 40.66 -12.85
N GLU A 81 -3.27 39.63 -13.64
CA GLU A 81 -4.40 39.63 -14.58
C GLU A 81 -5.68 38.96 -14.01
N PHE A 82 -5.68 38.59 -12.72
CA PHE A 82 -6.89 38.23 -11.96
C PHE A 82 -7.16 39.23 -10.83
N GLU A 83 -7.30 40.50 -11.19
CA GLU A 83 -7.81 41.54 -10.28
C GLU A 83 -9.35 41.43 -10.24
N ALA A 84 -9.86 40.42 -9.54
CA ALA A 84 -11.25 40.42 -9.11
C ALA A 84 -11.38 41.44 -7.97
N GLU A 85 -11.94 42.61 -8.26
CA GLU A 85 -12.39 43.59 -7.26
C GLU A 85 -13.37 42.90 -6.30
N PHE A 86 -12.86 42.33 -5.21
CA PHE A 86 -13.66 41.83 -4.10
C PHE A 86 -13.97 43.03 -3.20
N GLU A 87 -15.08 43.71 -3.47
CA GLU A 87 -15.67 44.62 -2.48
C GLU A 87 -16.02 43.79 -1.23
N PRO A 88 -15.51 44.11 -0.03
CA PRO A 88 -15.91 43.38 1.17
C PRO A 88 -17.39 43.69 1.44
N GLU A 89 -18.25 42.68 1.33
CA GLU A 89 -19.61 42.76 1.85
C GLU A 89 -19.54 43.07 3.36
N PRO A 90 -20.42 43.93 3.90
CA PRO A 90 -20.41 44.24 5.33
C PRO A 90 -20.70 42.98 6.15
N GLU A 91 -19.84 42.68 7.12
CA GLU A 91 -20.06 41.61 8.09
C GLU A 91 -21.43 41.78 8.77
N PRO A 92 -22.25 40.72 8.86
CA PRO A 92 -23.51 40.80 9.59
C PRO A 92 -23.23 41.02 11.08
N GLU A 93 -23.95 41.97 11.71
CA GLU A 93 -23.92 42.16 13.17
C GLU A 93 -24.27 40.84 13.88
N PRO A 94 -23.60 40.49 14.99
CA PRO A 94 -23.87 39.25 15.70
C PRO A 94 -25.31 39.26 16.26
N GLU A 95 -26.13 38.30 15.83
CA GLU A 95 -27.41 38.01 16.46
C GLU A 95 -27.18 37.58 17.93
N PRO A 96 -28.05 37.96 18.88
CA PRO A 96 -27.90 37.56 20.27
C PRO A 96 -27.99 36.04 20.42
N GLU A 97 -26.97 35.44 21.04
CA GLU A 97 -26.92 34.01 21.36
C GLU A 97 -28.18 33.58 22.14
N PRO A 98 -28.85 32.48 21.74
CA PRO A 98 -29.96 31.94 22.52
C PRO A 98 -29.45 31.39 23.86
N GLU A 99 -30.12 31.77 24.96
CA GLU A 99 -29.87 31.18 26.28
C GLU A 99 -30.02 29.64 26.19
N PRO A 100 -29.09 28.85 26.77
CA PRO A 100 -29.11 27.40 26.61
C PRO A 100 -30.34 26.79 27.30
N GLU A 101 -31.23 26.19 26.50
CA GLU A 101 -32.22 25.23 27.00
C GLU A 101 -31.48 24.01 27.59
N PRO A 102 -31.99 23.37 28.66
CA PRO A 102 -31.34 22.21 29.24
C PRO A 102 -31.37 21.05 28.24
N VAL A 103 -30.24 20.85 27.54
CA VAL A 103 -29.94 19.63 26.82
C VAL A 103 -30.07 18.46 27.79
N ALA A 104 -31.02 17.56 27.51
CA ALA A 104 -31.03 16.24 28.14
C ALA A 104 -29.61 15.68 28.00
N ALA A 105 -28.99 15.41 29.16
CA ALA A 105 -27.60 15.03 29.34
C ALA A 105 -26.97 14.44 28.08
N ALA A 106 -26.11 15.23 27.43
CA ALA A 106 -25.01 14.65 26.69
C ALA A 106 -24.29 13.74 27.68
N MET A 107 -24.44 12.43 27.52
CA MET A 107 -23.51 11.51 28.15
C MET A 107 -22.18 11.79 27.45
N ASP A 108 -21.25 12.37 28.19
CA ASP A 108 -19.85 12.48 27.78
C ASP A 108 -19.39 11.07 27.38
N ILE A 109 -19.10 10.88 26.08
CA ILE A 109 -18.48 9.65 25.56
C ILE A 109 -16.95 9.74 25.72
N ASP A 110 -16.44 10.84 26.24
CA ASP A 110 -15.05 11.00 26.64
C ASP A 110 -14.90 10.57 28.11
N ASP A 111 -14.00 9.62 28.37
CA ASP A 111 -13.60 9.08 29.70
C ASP A 111 -14.38 7.87 30.27
N VAL A 112 -14.91 6.99 29.41
CA VAL A 112 -15.13 5.59 29.82
C VAL A 112 -13.94 4.76 29.37
N ASP A 113 -12.90 4.69 30.21
CA ASP A 113 -11.95 3.58 30.13
C ASP A 113 -12.75 2.28 30.31
N PRO A 114 -12.83 1.39 29.29
CA PRO A 114 -13.57 0.13 29.41
C PRO A 114 -13.00 -0.78 30.52
N ALA A 115 -11.81 -0.49 31.06
CA ALA A 115 -11.25 -1.14 32.23
C ALA A 115 -11.59 -0.45 33.57
N ALA A 116 -11.98 0.83 33.57
CA ALA A 116 -12.32 1.58 34.79
C ALA A 116 -13.77 1.32 35.26
N GLY A 117 -14.67 0.97 34.33
CA GLY A 117 -15.97 0.42 34.67
C GLY A 117 -15.82 -1.07 34.96
N GLY A 118 -16.10 -1.51 36.18
CA GLY A 118 -16.00 -2.91 36.62
C GLY A 118 -16.91 -3.92 35.90
N ASP A 119 -17.38 -3.62 34.69
CA ASP A 119 -18.11 -4.51 33.79
C ASP A 119 -17.13 -5.21 32.83
N VAL A 120 -16.05 -5.77 33.37
CA VAL A 120 -15.13 -6.62 32.60
C VAL A 120 -15.84 -7.95 32.39
N LEU A 121 -16.39 -8.14 31.17
CA LEU A 121 -17.16 -9.33 30.80
C LEU A 121 -16.34 -10.63 30.75
N MET A 122 -15.02 -10.52 30.72
CA MET A 122 -14.06 -11.63 30.65
C MET A 122 -13.14 -11.60 31.86
N SER A 123 -12.79 -12.76 32.41
CA SER A 123 -11.73 -12.83 33.40
C SER A 123 -10.37 -12.49 32.77
N GLU A 124 -9.46 -11.95 33.58
CA GLU A 124 -8.13 -11.51 33.14
C GLU A 124 -7.30 -12.69 32.61
N GLU A 125 -7.44 -13.88 33.22
CA GLU A 125 -6.70 -15.10 32.88
C GLU A 125 -6.91 -15.58 31.41
N PRO A 126 -8.14 -15.82 30.91
CA PRO A 126 -8.35 -16.16 29.50
C PRO A 126 -8.03 -15.01 28.54
N SER A 127 -8.10 -13.75 29.00
CA SER A 127 -7.72 -12.61 28.18
C SER A 127 -6.21 -12.58 27.92
N LEU A 128 -5.41 -12.89 28.95
CA LEU A 128 -3.95 -13.01 28.83
C LEU A 128 -3.57 -14.22 27.99
N GLU A 129 -4.25 -15.35 28.16
CA GLU A 129 -4.00 -16.56 27.35
C GLU A 129 -4.31 -16.30 25.86
N ALA A 130 -5.40 -15.60 25.55
CA ALA A 130 -5.71 -15.21 24.17
C ALA A 130 -4.65 -14.26 23.59
N MET A 131 -4.20 -13.26 24.35
CA MET A 131 -3.12 -12.36 23.92
C MET A 131 -1.81 -13.11 23.69
N GLU A 132 -1.50 -14.11 24.54
CA GLU A 132 -0.32 -14.96 24.37
C GLU A 132 -0.40 -15.78 23.07
N GLN A 133 -1.55 -16.40 22.78
CA GLN A 133 -1.76 -17.12 21.51
C GLN A 133 -1.64 -16.20 20.28
N PHE A 134 -2.19 -14.99 20.34
CA PHE A 134 -2.03 -13.99 19.26
C PHE A 134 -0.57 -13.56 19.08
N SER A 135 0.16 -13.34 20.18
CA SER A 135 1.59 -13.01 20.11
C SER A 135 2.44 -14.17 19.58
N GLN A 136 2.11 -15.42 19.90
CA GLN A 136 2.74 -16.62 19.33
C GLN A 136 2.45 -16.75 17.84
N LEU A 137 1.22 -16.48 17.40
CA LEU A 137 0.86 -16.50 15.98
C LEU A 137 1.57 -15.37 15.22
N SER A 138 1.60 -14.16 15.78
CA SER A 138 2.35 -13.04 15.22
C SER A 138 3.84 -13.35 15.15
N ALA A 139 4.41 -13.94 16.21
CA ALA A 139 5.80 -14.36 16.21
C ALA A 139 6.03 -15.41 15.13
N LEU A 140 5.17 -16.40 14.94
CA LEU A 140 5.30 -17.38 13.86
C LEU A 140 5.18 -16.76 12.47
N LEU A 141 4.32 -15.74 12.29
CA LEU A 141 4.19 -15.01 11.05
C LEU A 141 5.43 -14.14 10.74
N THR A 142 6.05 -13.57 11.77
CA THR A 142 7.21 -12.67 11.63
C THR A 142 8.56 -13.41 11.66
N THR A 143 8.68 -14.51 12.41
CA THR A 143 9.91 -15.31 12.54
C THR A 143 9.96 -16.50 11.59
N GLY A 144 8.82 -16.90 11.01
CA GLY A 144 8.74 -18.04 10.11
C GLY A 144 9.40 -17.84 8.75
N TYR A 145 9.90 -16.63 8.41
CA TYR A 145 10.40 -16.41 7.07
C TYR A 145 11.44 -15.27 6.92
N GLU A 146 12.69 -15.59 7.26
CA GLU A 146 13.84 -15.05 6.52
C GLU A 146 13.86 -15.68 5.10
N GLY A 147 12.90 -15.37 4.22
CA GLY A 147 12.95 -15.84 2.82
C GLY A 147 11.65 -16.07 2.03
N SER A 148 10.47 -15.75 2.55
CA SER A 148 9.20 -15.70 1.79
C SER A 148 8.54 -14.42 2.18
N GLY A 149 8.17 -13.59 1.22
CA GLY A 149 6.99 -13.84 0.40
C GLY A 149 5.68 -13.58 1.17
N ASN A 150 5.67 -13.80 2.48
CA ASN A 150 4.52 -13.62 3.37
C ASN A 150 4.66 -12.40 4.28
N THR A 151 5.64 -11.53 4.03
CA THR A 151 5.67 -10.22 4.68
C THR A 151 4.51 -9.36 4.17
N LEU A 152 3.99 -8.47 5.01
CA LEU A 152 2.99 -7.49 4.59
C LEU A 152 3.48 -6.69 3.37
N GLU A 153 4.78 -6.42 3.31
CA GLU A 153 5.46 -5.75 2.20
C GLU A 153 5.33 -6.54 0.89
N ASP A 154 5.50 -7.86 0.90
CA ASP A 154 5.33 -8.70 -0.30
C ASP A 154 3.87 -8.75 -0.76
N LEU A 155 2.93 -8.81 0.18
CA LEU A 155 1.50 -8.74 -0.13
C LEU A 155 1.11 -7.38 -0.73
N VAL A 156 1.58 -6.29 -0.12
CA VAL A 156 1.34 -4.92 -0.62
C VAL A 156 2.00 -4.73 -1.99
N ARG A 157 3.20 -5.27 -2.20
CA ARG A 157 3.89 -5.25 -3.49
C ARG A 157 3.12 -6.02 -4.56
N GLU A 158 2.60 -7.20 -4.24
CA GLU A 158 1.75 -7.98 -5.14
C GLU A 158 0.49 -7.21 -5.54
N LEU A 159 -0.13 -6.51 -4.59
CA LEU A 159 -1.33 -5.70 -4.81
C LEU A 159 -1.06 -4.38 -5.57
N LEU A 160 0.09 -3.74 -5.34
CA LEU A 160 0.45 -2.47 -5.99
C LEU A 160 0.98 -2.67 -7.42
N LYS A 161 1.61 -3.82 -7.71
CA LYS A 161 2.18 -4.12 -9.04
C LYS A 161 1.19 -3.97 -10.20
N PRO A 162 -0.06 -4.47 -10.16
CA PRO A 162 -1.02 -4.27 -11.24
C PRO A 162 -1.44 -2.80 -11.39
N MET A 163 -1.61 -2.07 -10.28
CA MET A 163 -2.03 -0.66 -10.32
C MET A 163 -0.93 0.23 -10.91
N LEU A 164 0.32 0.00 -10.51
CA LEU A 164 1.47 0.74 -11.04
C LEU A 164 1.72 0.42 -12.52
N ARG A 165 1.47 -0.81 -12.98
CA ARG A 165 1.59 -1.16 -14.40
C ARG A 165 0.60 -0.36 -15.25
N VAL A 166 -0.68 -0.38 -14.88
CA VAL A 166 -1.72 0.36 -15.62
C VAL A 166 -1.41 1.86 -15.63
N TRP A 167 -0.99 2.40 -14.48
CA TRP A 167 -0.61 3.80 -14.40
C TRP A 167 0.59 4.14 -15.28
N LEU A 168 1.64 3.31 -15.28
CA LEU A 168 2.81 3.51 -16.13
C LEU A 168 2.43 3.43 -17.61
N ASP A 169 1.60 2.48 -18.01
CA ASP A 169 1.14 2.34 -19.40
C ASP A 169 0.40 3.60 -19.88
N ASP A 170 -0.41 4.22 -19.01
CA ASP A 170 -1.19 5.42 -19.35
C ASP A 170 -0.37 6.73 -19.26
N ASN A 171 0.59 6.82 -18.33
CA ASN A 171 1.25 8.09 -18.00
C ASN A 171 2.70 8.20 -18.51
N LEU A 172 3.37 7.08 -18.80
CA LEU A 172 4.74 7.09 -19.30
C LEU A 172 4.86 7.71 -20.71
N PRO A 173 3.96 7.42 -21.68
CA PRO A 173 4.03 8.03 -23.01
C PRO A 173 4.08 9.58 -23.00
N PRO A 174 3.16 10.30 -22.32
CA PRO A 174 3.20 11.77 -22.29
C PRO A 174 4.39 12.33 -21.50
N ILE A 175 4.96 11.59 -20.54
CA ILE A 175 6.19 12.01 -19.85
C ILE A 175 7.39 11.96 -20.81
N VAL A 176 7.54 10.86 -21.54
CA VAL A 176 8.65 10.68 -22.48
C VAL A 176 8.54 11.67 -23.64
N GLU A 177 7.35 11.92 -24.19
CA GLU A 177 7.16 12.91 -25.25
C GLU A 177 7.63 14.31 -24.83
N ARG A 178 7.29 14.74 -23.61
CA ARG A 178 7.75 16.02 -23.07
C ARG A 178 9.26 16.06 -22.90
N MET A 179 9.87 14.97 -22.43
CA MET A 179 11.33 14.89 -22.23
C MET A 179 12.09 14.87 -23.55
N VAL A 180 11.61 14.12 -24.54
CA VAL A 180 12.18 14.07 -25.90
C VAL A 180 12.00 15.41 -26.61
N ALA A 181 10.83 16.06 -26.49
CA ALA A 181 10.61 17.40 -27.05
C ALA A 181 11.60 18.42 -26.46
N LYS A 182 11.86 18.35 -25.14
CA LYS A 182 12.86 19.18 -24.46
C LYS A 182 14.28 18.91 -24.98
N GLU A 183 14.64 17.64 -25.22
CA GLU A 183 15.97 17.27 -25.72
C GLU A 183 16.16 17.67 -27.20
N ILE A 184 15.14 17.49 -28.05
CA ILE A 184 15.17 17.96 -29.44
C ILE A 184 15.27 19.49 -29.48
N ALA A 185 14.53 20.21 -28.63
CA ALA A 185 14.63 21.67 -28.56
C ALA A 185 16.03 22.13 -28.13
N ARG A 186 16.67 21.43 -27.20
CA ARG A 186 18.06 21.67 -26.78
C ARG A 186 19.03 21.46 -27.93
N LEU A 187 18.96 20.31 -28.61
CA LEU A 187 19.80 19.98 -29.77
C LEU A 187 19.57 20.93 -30.95
N ALA A 188 18.33 21.35 -31.19
CA ALA A 188 18.01 22.31 -32.24
C ALA A 188 18.58 23.71 -31.94
N ARG A 189 18.63 24.11 -30.66
CA ARG A 189 19.25 25.37 -30.24
C ARG A 189 20.77 25.32 -30.38
N THR A 190 21.41 24.20 -30.06
CA THR A 190 22.87 24.04 -30.20
C THR A 190 23.32 23.81 -31.64
N LYS A 191 22.44 23.32 -32.53
CA LYS A 191 22.72 23.06 -33.94
C LYS A 191 22.41 24.24 -34.89
N LYS A 192 21.87 25.35 -34.38
CA LYS A 192 21.66 26.55 -35.20
C LYS A 192 23.03 27.22 -35.47
N PRO A 193 23.45 27.38 -36.75
CA PRO A 193 24.76 27.90 -37.12
C PRO A 193 24.97 29.37 -36.74
#